data_AF-A0A6L2LR58-F1
#
_entry.id   AF-A0A6L2LR58-F1
#
_cell.length_a   1.000
_cell.length_b   1.000
_cell.length_c   1.000
_cell.angle_alpha   90.00
_cell.angle_beta   90.00
_cell.angle_gamma   90.00
#
_symmetry.space_group_name_H-M   'P 1'
#
loop_
_entity.id
_entity.type
_entity.pdbx_description
1 polymer ?
#
loop_
_entity_poly.entity_id
_entity_poly.type
_entity_poly.pdbx_seq_one_letter_code
_entity_poly.pdbx_strand_id
1 'polypeptide(L)'
;MSLQENVIRPTANFPPCVWGDQFLTYDEREDQAGLEKVVEDLKDKLRQEILETLDVPSQHTNLLRLIDSIQSLGITYHFEEEIDRTLHHFYDAYGDNWTGGATSIWFRVMRQQGFFVSSDVFKSYKDKNGDFKEPLENDIAGLLELYEATYLRVPGEAMKQPVHKRLPRLEALRYIPLYQQQASCNESLLKLAKLGFNLLQSLHKKELSQVCKMFLAKVLAVGTILDDTYDAYGTYEELDIFTESVQRLLLDPVSVKVLVVIYR
;
A
#
# COMPACT_ATOMS: atom_id res chain seq x y z
N MET A 1 -50.03 32.86 27.69
CA MET A 1 -49.80 32.22 26.37
C MET A 1 -48.38 32.59 25.95
N SER A 2 -47.41 31.75 26.29
CA SER A 2 -46.04 31.89 25.77
C SER A 2 -46.02 31.36 24.34
N LEU A 3 -45.56 32.18 23.40
CA LEU A 3 -45.30 31.75 22.03
C LEU A 3 -44.03 30.88 22.07
N GLN A 4 -44.17 29.57 21.88
CA GLN A 4 -43.03 28.70 21.57
C GLN A 4 -42.50 29.13 20.19
N GLU A 5 -41.39 29.85 20.16
CA GLU A 5 -40.64 30.05 18.92
C GLU A 5 -40.20 28.68 18.41
N ASN A 6 -40.62 28.33 17.19
CA ASN A 6 -40.19 27.11 16.53
C ASN A 6 -38.69 27.21 16.24
N VAL A 7 -37.89 26.44 16.98
CA VAL A 7 -36.44 26.33 16.77
C VAL A 7 -36.18 25.70 15.39
N ILE A 8 -35.82 26.51 14.41
CA ILE A 8 -35.44 26.05 13.06
C ILE A 8 -34.01 25.50 13.13
N ARG A 9 -33.87 24.18 13.19
CA ARG A 9 -32.56 23.51 13.12
C ARG A 9 -32.07 23.49 11.67
N PRO A 10 -30.77 23.76 11.40
CA PRO A 10 -30.22 23.61 10.07
C PRO A 10 -30.34 22.15 9.61
N THR A 11 -30.82 21.94 8.39
CA THR A 11 -30.93 20.60 7.79
C THR A 11 -29.55 20.08 7.44
N ALA A 12 -29.11 19.01 8.09
CA ALA A 12 -27.89 18.30 7.71
C ALA A 12 -28.12 17.55 6.39
N ASN A 13 -27.40 17.92 5.33
CA ASN A 13 -27.53 17.33 3.99
C ASN A 13 -26.35 16.39 3.66
N PHE A 14 -25.76 15.75 4.65
CA PHE A 14 -24.69 14.79 4.40
C PHE A 14 -25.26 13.50 3.82
N PRO A 15 -24.65 12.92 2.78
CA PRO A 15 -25.06 11.63 2.27
C PRO A 15 -24.84 10.56 3.35
N PRO A 16 -25.74 9.56 3.46
CA PRO A 16 -25.53 8.46 4.38
C PRO A 16 -24.27 7.68 4.03
N CYS A 17 -23.69 7.00 5.02
CA CYS A 17 -22.57 6.09 4.79
C CYS A 17 -22.97 5.01 3.78
N VAL A 18 -22.26 4.94 2.65
CA VAL A 18 -22.53 3.96 1.58
C VAL A 18 -22.28 2.51 1.99
N TRP A 19 -21.59 2.29 3.11
CA TRP A 19 -21.18 0.96 3.59
C TRP A 19 -22.16 0.34 4.59
N GLY A 20 -23.06 1.14 5.18
CA GLY A 20 -23.96 0.70 6.25
C GLY A 20 -23.22 -0.09 7.33
N ASP A 21 -23.77 -1.26 7.66
CA ASP A 21 -23.29 -2.16 8.71
C ASP A 21 -22.39 -3.29 8.20
N GLN A 22 -22.00 -3.26 6.91
CA GLN A 22 -21.30 -4.35 6.24
C GLN A 22 -20.01 -4.79 6.96
N PHE A 23 -19.35 -3.87 7.66
CA PHE A 23 -18.10 -4.13 8.37
C PHE A 23 -18.28 -4.28 9.88
N LEU A 24 -19.50 -4.23 10.42
CA LEU A 24 -19.71 -4.36 11.87
C LEU A 24 -19.40 -5.75 12.38
N THR A 25 -19.76 -6.79 11.64
CA THR A 25 -19.46 -8.17 11.99
C THR A 25 -18.36 -8.71 11.10
N TYR A 26 -17.47 -9.50 11.70
CA TYR A 26 -16.45 -10.23 10.99
C TYR A 26 -16.52 -11.68 11.44
N ASP A 27 -16.87 -12.57 10.52
CA ASP A 27 -16.95 -14.01 10.76
C ASP A 27 -15.58 -14.64 10.49
N GLU A 28 -14.93 -15.09 11.55
CA GLU A 28 -13.66 -15.84 11.44
C GLU A 28 -13.92 -17.22 10.82
N ARG A 29 -13.15 -17.56 9.78
CA ARG A 29 -13.19 -18.91 9.19
C ARG A 29 -12.18 -19.80 9.91
N GLU A 30 -12.62 -20.98 10.35
CA GLU A 30 -11.85 -21.90 11.22
C GLU A 30 -10.64 -22.58 10.55
N ASP A 31 -10.56 -22.65 9.21
CA ASP A 31 -9.53 -23.41 8.47
C ASP A 31 -8.19 -22.66 8.24
N GLN A 32 -7.71 -21.90 9.21
CA GLN A 32 -6.48 -21.09 9.05
C GLN A 32 -5.18 -21.91 9.15
N ALA A 33 -5.15 -22.96 9.99
CA ALA A 33 -3.92 -23.71 10.28
C ALA A 33 -3.34 -24.48 9.07
N GLY A 34 -4.21 -25.09 8.26
CA GLY A 34 -3.77 -25.78 7.03
C GLY A 34 -3.23 -24.81 5.98
N LEU A 35 -3.76 -23.59 5.96
CA LEU A 35 -3.37 -22.56 5.01
C LEU A 35 -2.02 -21.95 5.36
N GLU A 36 -1.76 -21.70 6.65
CA GLU A 36 -0.49 -21.17 7.15
C GLU A 36 0.67 -22.08 6.78
N LYS A 37 0.50 -23.40 6.93
CA LYS A 37 1.52 -24.38 6.55
C LYS A 37 1.85 -24.31 5.04
N VAL A 38 0.82 -24.26 4.19
CA VAL A 38 1.02 -24.14 2.73
C VAL A 38 1.73 -22.83 2.38
N VAL A 39 1.41 -21.74 3.07
CA VAL A 39 2.07 -20.45 2.87
C VAL A 39 3.54 -20.53 3.26
N GLU A 40 3.88 -21.18 4.38
CA GLU A 40 5.27 -21.31 4.81
C GLU A 40 6.09 -22.21 3.86
N ASP A 41 5.53 -23.34 3.46
CA ASP A 41 6.17 -24.25 2.48
C ASP A 41 6.47 -23.51 1.14
N LEU A 42 5.56 -22.64 0.70
CA LEU A 42 5.75 -21.83 -0.50
C LEU A 42 6.83 -20.75 -0.34
N LYS A 43 6.93 -20.13 0.84
CA LYS A 43 7.99 -19.16 1.12
C LYS A 43 9.35 -19.84 1.07
N ASP A 44 9.52 -20.96 1.75
CA ASP A 44 10.80 -21.66 1.83
C ASP A 44 11.28 -22.14 0.46
N LYS A 45 10.36 -22.64 -0.37
CA LYS A 45 10.67 -22.98 -1.75
C LYS A 45 11.19 -21.77 -2.55
N LEU A 46 10.54 -20.61 -2.41
CA LEU A 46 10.98 -19.39 -3.10
C LEU A 46 12.32 -18.86 -2.58
N ARG A 47 12.57 -18.96 -1.27
CA ARG A 47 13.88 -18.59 -0.69
C ARG A 47 14.99 -19.43 -1.28
N GLN A 48 14.78 -20.74 -1.42
CA GLN A 48 15.74 -21.64 -2.06
C GLN A 48 15.96 -21.27 -3.54
N GLU A 49 14.89 -21.01 -4.30
CA GLU A 49 14.97 -20.59 -5.70
C GLU A 49 15.79 -19.29 -5.88
N ILE A 50 15.60 -18.32 -4.99
CA ILE A 50 16.39 -17.06 -4.98
C ILE A 50 17.87 -17.35 -4.72
N LEU A 51 18.19 -18.17 -3.72
CA LEU A 51 19.57 -18.49 -3.37
C LEU A 51 20.29 -19.26 -4.48
N GLU A 52 19.64 -20.27 -5.07
CA GLU A 52 20.22 -21.08 -6.15
C GLU A 52 20.49 -20.27 -7.42
N THR A 53 19.63 -19.28 -7.71
CA THR A 53 19.80 -18.41 -8.88
C THR A 53 20.80 -17.27 -8.64
N LEU A 54 21.04 -16.88 -7.38
CA LEU A 54 21.98 -15.83 -7.03
C LEU A 54 23.42 -16.19 -7.41
N ASP A 55 23.81 -17.44 -7.24
CA ASP A 55 25.18 -17.92 -7.53
C ASP A 55 25.47 -18.08 -9.04
N VAL A 56 24.47 -17.92 -9.90
CA VAL A 56 24.57 -18.19 -11.34
C VAL A 56 24.40 -16.89 -12.15
N PRO A 57 25.49 -16.24 -12.61
CA PRO A 57 25.42 -14.95 -13.32
C PRO A 57 24.52 -14.93 -14.56
N SER A 58 24.40 -16.05 -15.28
CA SER A 58 23.52 -16.15 -16.45
C SER A 58 22.02 -16.09 -16.08
N GLN A 59 21.67 -16.34 -14.82
CA GLN A 59 20.30 -16.28 -14.30
C GLN A 59 19.96 -14.95 -13.64
N HIS A 60 20.92 -14.03 -13.47
CA HIS A 60 20.68 -12.76 -12.77
C HIS A 60 19.58 -11.91 -13.41
N THR A 61 19.40 -11.96 -14.73
CA THR A 61 18.27 -11.31 -15.40
C THR A 61 16.93 -11.94 -15.01
N ASN A 62 16.85 -13.26 -14.85
CA ASN A 62 15.63 -13.95 -14.43
C ASN A 62 15.35 -13.71 -12.94
N LEU A 63 16.39 -13.73 -12.11
CA LEU A 63 16.28 -13.41 -10.69
C LEU A 63 15.81 -11.96 -10.48
N LEU A 64 16.30 -11.01 -11.27
CA LEU A 64 15.82 -9.63 -11.25
C LEU A 64 14.32 -9.54 -11.57
N ARG A 65 13.83 -10.26 -12.59
CA ARG A 65 12.38 -10.33 -12.91
C ARG A 65 11.56 -11.00 -11.82
N LEU A 66 12.14 -11.98 -11.13
CA LEU A 66 11.50 -12.62 -9.98
C LEU A 66 11.33 -11.63 -8.83
N ILE A 67 12.38 -10.87 -8.49
CA ILE A 67 12.32 -9.82 -7.47
C ILE A 67 11.28 -8.75 -7.84
N ASP A 68 11.28 -8.33 -9.10
CA ASP A 68 10.30 -7.38 -9.61
C ASP A 68 8.86 -7.89 -9.46
N SER A 69 8.64 -9.18 -9.74
CA SER A 69 7.35 -9.84 -9.56
C SER A 69 6.95 -9.93 -8.08
N ILE A 70 7.89 -10.25 -7.19
CA ILE A 70 7.68 -10.28 -5.73
C ILE A 70 7.24 -8.90 -5.21
N GLN A 71 7.90 -7.84 -5.68
CA GLN A 71 7.57 -6.45 -5.35
C GLN A 71 6.18 -6.06 -5.88
N SER A 72 5.93 -6.34 -7.16
CA SER A 72 4.66 -6.00 -7.83
C SER A 72 3.46 -6.77 -7.29
N LEU A 73 3.67 -7.99 -6.79
CA LEU A 73 2.65 -8.80 -6.12
C LEU A 73 2.41 -8.38 -4.66
N GLY A 74 3.21 -7.46 -4.13
CA GLY A 74 3.06 -6.90 -2.78
C GLY A 74 3.34 -7.92 -1.68
N ILE A 75 4.25 -8.86 -1.92
CA ILE A 75 4.69 -9.87 -0.93
C ILE A 75 6.17 -9.68 -0.52
N THR A 76 6.74 -8.51 -0.80
CA THR A 76 8.12 -8.12 -0.45
C THR A 76 8.45 -8.34 1.02
N TYR A 77 7.50 -8.07 1.91
CA TYR A 77 7.67 -8.16 3.37
C TYR A 77 8.01 -9.57 3.89
N HIS A 78 7.92 -10.61 3.06
CA HIS A 78 8.34 -11.96 3.41
C HIS A 78 9.79 -12.28 3.03
N PHE A 79 10.40 -11.45 2.17
CA PHE A 79 11.68 -11.73 1.50
C PHE A 79 12.64 -10.53 1.57
N GLU A 80 12.49 -9.64 2.56
CA GLU A 80 13.28 -8.40 2.64
C GLU A 80 14.78 -8.68 2.71
N GLU A 81 15.19 -9.67 3.51
CA GLU A 81 16.60 -10.05 3.66
C GLU A 81 17.19 -10.65 2.38
N GLU A 82 16.44 -11.53 1.71
CA GLU A 82 16.87 -12.18 0.48
C GLU A 82 16.96 -11.19 -0.68
N ILE A 83 16.00 -10.26 -0.78
CA ILE A 83 16.01 -9.18 -1.78
C ILE A 83 17.18 -8.25 -1.52
N ASP A 84 17.38 -7.81 -0.27
CA ASP A 84 18.47 -6.90 0.09
C ASP A 84 19.83 -7.52 -0.24
N ARG A 85 20.07 -8.77 0.15
CA ARG A 85 21.31 -9.50 -0.19
C ARG A 85 21.52 -9.62 -1.70
N THR A 86 20.47 -9.95 -2.44
CA THR A 86 20.56 -10.10 -3.90
C THR A 86 20.94 -8.79 -4.58
N LEU A 87 20.32 -7.68 -4.16
CA LEU A 87 20.56 -6.38 -4.76
C LEU A 87 21.93 -5.82 -4.40
N HIS A 88 22.41 -6.04 -3.17
CA HIS A 88 23.80 -5.76 -2.81
C HIS A 88 24.77 -6.55 -3.70
N HIS A 89 24.56 -7.86 -3.87
CA HIS A 89 25.40 -8.68 -4.75
C HIS A 89 25.42 -8.16 -6.19
N PHE A 90 24.25 -7.83 -6.75
CA PHE A 90 24.16 -7.27 -8.10
C PHE A 90 24.86 -5.91 -8.20
N TYR A 91 24.71 -5.05 -7.21
CA TYR A 91 25.35 -3.75 -7.20
C TYR A 91 26.88 -3.88 -7.13
N ASP A 92 27.40 -4.77 -6.29
CA ASP A 92 28.84 -5.04 -6.17
C ASP A 92 29.42 -5.68 -7.45
N ALA A 93 28.66 -6.58 -8.10
CA ALA A 93 29.11 -7.29 -9.29
C ALA A 93 29.05 -6.43 -10.56
N TYR A 94 28.02 -5.60 -10.71
CA TYR A 94 27.74 -4.88 -11.97
C TYR A 94 27.92 -3.36 -11.86
N GLY A 95 27.65 -2.76 -10.70
CA GLY A 95 27.60 -1.32 -10.52
C GLY A 95 26.79 -0.65 -11.63
N ASP A 96 27.30 0.41 -12.23
CA ASP A 96 26.64 1.10 -13.37
C ASP A 96 26.71 0.35 -14.71
N ASN A 97 27.44 -0.77 -14.78
CA ASN A 97 27.73 -1.49 -16.02
C ASN A 97 26.80 -2.69 -16.25
N TRP A 98 25.54 -2.61 -15.82
CA TRP A 98 24.57 -3.67 -16.08
C TRP A 98 24.35 -3.87 -17.59
N THR A 99 24.78 -5.02 -18.10
CA THR A 99 24.58 -5.45 -19.49
C THR A 99 23.56 -6.59 -19.62
N GLY A 100 22.91 -6.97 -18.53
CA GLY A 100 21.86 -7.98 -18.54
C GLY A 100 20.59 -7.51 -19.26
N GLY A 101 19.63 -8.42 -19.43
CA GLY A 101 18.30 -8.04 -19.91
C GLY A 101 17.55 -7.19 -18.89
N ALA A 102 16.39 -6.65 -19.29
CA ALA A 102 15.50 -5.90 -18.39
C ALA A 102 16.17 -4.71 -17.67
N THR A 103 16.97 -3.93 -18.40
CA THR A 103 17.70 -2.77 -17.86
C THR A 103 16.79 -1.75 -17.17
N SER A 104 15.59 -1.53 -17.70
CA SER A 104 14.58 -0.65 -17.09
C SER A 104 14.16 -1.14 -15.70
N ILE A 105 13.92 -2.45 -15.55
CA ILE A 105 13.63 -3.08 -14.25
C ILE A 105 14.84 -2.94 -13.32
N TRP A 106 16.05 -3.22 -13.81
CA TRP A 106 17.28 -3.11 -13.01
C TRP A 106 17.43 -1.71 -12.41
N PHE A 107 17.36 -0.69 -13.26
CA PHE A 107 17.44 0.71 -12.84
C PHE A 107 16.37 1.05 -11.80
N ARG A 108 15.13 0.58 -12.04
CA ARG A 108 14.00 0.85 -11.17
C ARG A 108 14.17 0.22 -9.78
N VAL A 109 14.42 -1.08 -9.74
CA VAL A 109 14.55 -1.86 -8.51
C VAL A 109 15.73 -1.35 -7.68
N MET A 110 16.87 -1.07 -8.30
CA MET A 110 18.05 -0.55 -7.60
C MET A 110 17.77 0.79 -6.93
N ARG A 111 17.18 1.76 -7.67
CA ARG A 111 16.88 3.08 -7.11
C ARG A 111 15.79 3.05 -6.05
N GLN A 112 14.80 2.17 -6.17
CA GLN A 112 13.76 1.99 -5.14
C GLN A 112 14.35 1.53 -3.80
N GLN A 113 15.44 0.75 -3.85
CA GLN A 113 16.11 0.22 -2.67
C GLN A 113 17.26 1.12 -2.18
N GLY A 114 17.41 2.31 -2.77
CA GLY A 114 18.36 3.32 -2.32
C GLY A 114 19.75 3.25 -2.97
N PHE A 115 19.99 2.31 -3.88
CA PHE A 115 21.22 2.27 -4.65
C PHE A 115 21.24 3.35 -5.72
N PHE A 116 22.26 4.20 -5.72
CA PHE A 116 22.42 5.21 -6.75
C PHE A 116 23.03 4.59 -8.00
N VAL A 117 22.16 4.24 -8.94
CA VAL A 117 22.51 3.76 -10.26
C VAL A 117 22.38 4.90 -11.28
N SER A 118 23.37 5.07 -12.15
CA SER A 118 23.36 6.09 -13.20
C SER A 118 22.32 5.82 -14.29
N SER A 119 21.63 6.88 -14.75
CA SER A 119 20.75 6.79 -15.92
C SER A 119 21.50 6.62 -17.25
N ASP A 120 22.83 6.64 -17.21
CA ASP A 120 23.70 6.34 -18.35
C ASP A 120 23.50 4.95 -18.94
N VAL A 121 22.97 4.01 -18.14
CA VAL A 121 22.58 2.68 -18.62
C VAL A 121 21.60 2.77 -19.79
N PHE A 122 20.79 3.85 -19.86
CA PHE A 122 19.83 4.07 -20.91
C PHE A 122 20.43 4.64 -22.20
N LYS A 123 21.72 5.03 -22.22
CA LYS A 123 22.41 5.43 -23.46
C LYS A 123 22.40 4.30 -24.49
N SER A 124 22.38 3.05 -24.03
CA SER A 124 22.28 1.85 -24.89
C SER A 124 20.96 1.79 -25.69
N TYR A 125 19.90 2.44 -25.22
CA TYR A 125 18.60 2.50 -25.89
C TYR A 125 18.47 3.65 -26.89
N LYS A 126 19.48 4.52 -26.95
CA LYS A 126 19.51 5.68 -27.85
C LYS A 126 20.43 5.44 -29.03
N ASP A 127 20.10 6.06 -30.16
CA ASP A 127 20.96 6.12 -31.32
C ASP A 127 22.05 7.20 -31.17
N LYS A 128 22.85 7.41 -32.22
CA LYS A 128 23.92 8.44 -32.22
C LYS A 128 23.37 9.87 -32.17
N ASN A 129 22.10 10.07 -32.51
CA ASN A 129 21.42 11.37 -32.53
C ASN A 129 20.76 11.68 -31.17
N GLY A 130 20.62 10.67 -30.30
CA GLY A 130 20.01 10.78 -28.98
C GLY A 130 18.54 10.38 -28.93
N ASP A 131 18.00 9.89 -30.05
CA ASP A 131 16.63 9.40 -30.19
C ASP A 131 16.55 7.93 -29.79
N PHE A 132 15.37 7.48 -29.32
CA PHE A 132 15.16 6.08 -28.97
C PHE A 132 15.25 5.20 -30.21
N LYS A 133 15.94 4.05 -30.10
CA LYS A 133 16.06 3.11 -31.22
C LYS A 133 14.67 2.56 -31.62
N GLU A 134 14.38 2.51 -32.91
CA GLU A 134 13.12 1.99 -33.48
C GLU A 134 12.63 0.62 -32.94
N PRO A 135 13.50 -0.37 -32.57
CA PRO A 135 13.03 -1.64 -32.01
C PRO A 135 12.24 -1.53 -30.71
N LEU A 136 12.38 -0.43 -29.96
CA LEU A 136 11.61 -0.17 -28.75
C LEU A 136 10.13 0.07 -29.04
N GLU A 137 9.77 0.56 -30.22
CA GLU A 137 8.39 0.91 -30.55
C GLU A 137 7.47 -0.31 -30.62
N ASN A 138 8.03 -1.48 -30.94
CA ASN A 138 7.29 -2.74 -31.04
C ASN A 138 7.30 -3.55 -29.73
N ASP A 139 8.10 -3.17 -28.74
CA ASP A 139 8.16 -3.83 -27.43
C ASP A 139 7.35 -3.04 -26.38
N ILE A 140 6.05 -3.33 -26.33
CA ILE A 140 5.13 -2.70 -25.38
C ILE A 140 5.55 -2.96 -23.93
N ALA A 141 6.10 -4.14 -23.62
CA ALA A 141 6.54 -4.49 -22.27
C ALA A 141 7.76 -3.66 -21.87
N GLY A 142 8.78 -3.61 -22.74
CA GLY A 142 9.97 -2.79 -22.53
C GLY A 142 9.66 -1.28 -22.43
N LEU A 143 8.69 -0.77 -23.20
CA LEU A 143 8.22 0.61 -23.09
C LEU A 143 7.54 0.90 -21.75
N LEU A 144 6.71 -0.03 -21.25
CA LEU A 144 6.07 0.12 -19.95
C LEU A 144 7.11 0.10 -18.82
N GLU A 145 8.06 -0.83 -18.87
CA GLU A 145 9.16 -0.88 -17.89
C GLU A 145 9.99 0.41 -17.92
N LEU A 146 10.31 0.92 -19.11
CA LEU A 146 11.04 2.18 -19.26
C LEU A 146 10.24 3.36 -18.71
N TYR A 147 8.95 3.42 -19.01
CA TYR A 147 8.04 4.42 -18.45
C TYR A 147 8.05 4.38 -16.92
N GLU A 148 7.99 3.19 -16.33
CA GLU A 148 8.02 3.02 -14.88
C GLU A 148 9.39 3.43 -14.28
N ALA A 149 10.49 3.17 -14.99
CA ALA A 149 11.83 3.62 -14.59
C ALA A 149 11.96 5.16 -14.57
N THR A 150 11.28 5.87 -15.48
CA THR A 150 11.36 7.35 -15.54
C THR A 150 10.84 8.05 -14.27
N TYR A 151 10.02 7.36 -13.46
CA TYR A 151 9.52 7.85 -12.17
C TYR A 151 10.61 8.02 -11.12
N LEU A 152 11.75 7.35 -11.27
CA LEU A 152 12.84 7.35 -10.29
C LEU A 152 14.02 8.25 -10.69
N ARG A 153 13.80 9.14 -11.67
CA ARG A 153 14.80 10.12 -12.06
C ARG A 153 15.11 11.10 -10.93
N VAL A 154 16.30 11.66 -10.96
CA VAL A 154 16.69 12.80 -10.11
C VAL A 154 16.77 14.09 -10.93
N PRO A 155 16.62 15.29 -10.31
CA PRO A 155 16.80 16.55 -11.01
C PRO A 155 18.16 16.61 -11.73
N GLY A 156 18.16 17.04 -12.99
CA GLY A 156 19.36 17.04 -13.85
C GLY A 156 19.42 15.88 -14.84
N GLU A 157 18.65 14.81 -14.63
CA GLU A 157 18.49 13.74 -15.62
C GLU A 157 17.45 14.11 -16.67
N ALA A 158 17.75 13.85 -17.95
CA ALA A 158 17.02 14.33 -19.12
C ALA A 158 15.61 13.71 -19.36
N MET A 159 14.97 13.15 -18.33
CA MET A 159 13.62 12.58 -18.40
C MET A 159 12.60 13.62 -17.88
N LYS A 160 11.42 13.81 -18.51
CA LYS A 160 10.34 14.75 -18.06
C LYS A 160 9.09 13.97 -17.54
N GLN A 161 8.27 14.60 -16.67
CA GLN A 161 7.37 14.08 -15.57
C GLN A 161 6.25 13.06 -15.98
N PRO A 162 5.54 12.33 -15.06
CA PRO A 162 4.92 12.78 -13.78
C PRO A 162 5.24 11.95 -12.51
N VAL A 163 4.62 12.32 -11.38
CA VAL A 163 4.76 11.74 -10.03
C VAL A 163 3.49 10.98 -9.68
N HIS A 164 3.56 9.64 -9.54
CA HIS A 164 2.51 8.88 -8.87
C HIS A 164 3.11 7.70 -8.11
N LYS A 165 3.18 7.81 -6.78
CA LYS A 165 3.47 6.67 -5.91
C LYS A 165 2.19 5.84 -5.81
N ARG A 166 2.14 4.69 -6.47
CA ARG A 166 1.04 3.74 -6.28
C ARG A 166 1.12 3.18 -4.86
N LEU A 167 -0.03 2.99 -4.22
CA LEU A 167 -0.08 2.27 -2.95
C LEU A 167 0.25 0.80 -3.24
N PRO A 168 1.26 0.19 -2.58
CA PRO A 168 1.71 -1.18 -2.89
C PRO A 168 0.56 -2.19 -2.89
N ARG A 169 -0.42 -1.99 -2.01
CA ARG A 169 -1.58 -2.88 -1.91
C ARG A 169 -2.54 -2.78 -3.10
N LEU A 170 -2.71 -1.57 -3.65
CA LEU A 170 -3.54 -1.34 -4.84
C LEU A 170 -2.83 -1.84 -6.09
N GLU A 171 -1.50 -1.69 -6.14
CA GLU A 171 -0.66 -2.23 -7.20
C GLU A 171 -0.74 -3.76 -7.24
N ALA A 172 -0.54 -4.42 -6.11
CA ALA A 172 -0.69 -5.88 -5.98
C ALA A 172 -2.06 -6.37 -6.47
N LEU A 173 -3.14 -5.69 -6.08
CA LEU A 173 -4.50 -6.05 -6.50
C LEU A 173 -4.67 -6.00 -8.03
N ARG A 174 -4.07 -5.01 -8.69
CA ARG A 174 -4.13 -4.86 -10.15
C ARG A 174 -3.16 -5.79 -10.87
N TYR A 175 -2.03 -6.10 -10.27
CA TYR A 175 -0.97 -6.89 -10.88
C TYR A 175 -1.25 -8.40 -10.83
N ILE A 176 -1.81 -8.94 -9.74
CA ILE A 176 -2.15 -10.37 -9.61
C ILE A 176 -2.88 -10.96 -10.84
N PRO A 177 -3.97 -10.35 -11.37
CA PRO A 177 -4.64 -10.91 -12.55
C PRO A 177 -3.81 -10.79 -13.84
N LEU A 178 -2.97 -9.76 -13.98
CA LEU A 178 -2.07 -9.58 -15.12
C LEU A 178 -0.96 -10.64 -15.07
N TYR A 179 -0.34 -10.83 -13.91
CA TYR A 179 0.71 -11.82 -13.70
C TYR A 179 0.24 -13.24 -14.03
N GLN A 180 -0.99 -13.60 -13.64
CA GLN A 180 -1.58 -14.90 -13.96
C GLN A 180 -1.69 -15.18 -15.47
N GLN A 181 -1.76 -14.15 -16.32
CA GLN A 181 -1.88 -14.31 -17.77
C GLN A 181 -0.52 -14.35 -18.49
N GLN A 182 0.58 -14.05 -17.78
CA GLN A 182 1.92 -14.02 -18.38
C GLN A 182 2.46 -15.43 -18.62
N ALA A 183 3.18 -15.62 -19.73
CA ALA A 183 3.82 -16.90 -20.05
C ALA A 183 4.94 -17.29 -19.06
N SER A 184 5.56 -16.30 -18.40
CA SER A 184 6.61 -16.47 -17.39
C SER A 184 6.07 -16.52 -15.96
N CYS A 185 4.77 -16.76 -15.77
CA CYS A 185 4.15 -16.79 -14.45
C CYS A 185 4.70 -17.95 -13.60
N ASN A 186 5.32 -17.64 -12.47
CA ASN A 186 5.67 -18.64 -11.46
C ASN A 186 4.42 -18.98 -10.63
N GLU A 187 3.91 -20.21 -10.78
CA GLU A 187 2.69 -20.66 -10.11
C GLU A 187 2.82 -20.66 -8.58
N SER A 188 4.01 -20.94 -8.05
CA SER A 188 4.26 -20.96 -6.60
C SER A 188 4.17 -19.53 -6.04
N LEU A 189 4.78 -18.57 -6.75
CA LEU A 189 4.70 -17.14 -6.43
C LEU A 189 3.26 -16.61 -6.52
N LEU A 190 2.53 -16.93 -7.60
CA LEU A 190 1.14 -16.50 -7.76
C LEU A 190 0.24 -17.06 -6.66
N LYS A 191 0.42 -18.33 -6.29
CA LYS A 191 -0.32 -18.96 -5.20
C LYS A 191 -0.02 -18.27 -3.87
N LEU A 192 1.26 -18.03 -3.57
CA LEU A 192 1.66 -17.31 -2.36
C LEU A 192 1.06 -15.90 -2.31
N ALA A 193 1.11 -15.15 -3.41
CA ALA A 193 0.54 -13.80 -3.50
C ALA A 193 -0.97 -13.78 -3.25
N LYS A 194 -1.73 -14.72 -3.85
CA LYS A 194 -3.18 -14.83 -3.61
C LYS A 194 -3.51 -15.18 -2.17
N LEU A 195 -2.79 -16.13 -1.58
CA LEU A 195 -3.00 -16.55 -0.20
C LEU A 195 -2.64 -15.44 0.79
N GLY A 196 -1.46 -14.84 0.64
CA GLY A 196 -1.00 -13.71 1.45
C GLY A 196 -1.93 -12.50 1.32
N PHE A 197 -2.42 -12.21 0.11
CA PHE A 197 -3.40 -11.15 -0.09
C PHE A 197 -4.69 -11.43 0.69
N ASN A 198 -5.24 -12.63 0.59
CA ASN A 198 -6.48 -12.98 1.28
C ASN A 198 -6.33 -12.99 2.80
N LEU A 199 -5.19 -13.48 3.32
CA LEU A 199 -4.89 -13.48 4.76
C LEU A 199 -4.76 -12.06 5.31
N LEU A 200 -4.02 -11.19 4.63
CA LEU A 200 -3.91 -9.79 5.07
C LEU A 200 -5.25 -9.05 4.92
N GLN A 201 -6.05 -9.37 3.89
CA GLN A 201 -7.41 -8.81 3.75
C GLN A 201 -8.32 -9.25 4.91
N SER A 202 -8.20 -10.49 5.37
CA SER A 202 -9.00 -11.01 6.48
C SER A 202 -8.63 -10.32 7.80
N LEU A 203 -7.33 -10.07 8.03
CA LEU A 203 -6.86 -9.25 9.15
C LEU A 203 -7.40 -7.82 9.09
N HIS A 204 -7.29 -7.13 7.94
CA HIS A 204 -7.83 -5.78 7.79
C HIS A 204 -9.36 -5.73 8.02
N LYS A 205 -10.11 -6.75 7.62
CA LYS A 205 -11.56 -6.83 7.88
C LYS A 205 -11.86 -6.99 9.37
N LYS A 206 -11.06 -7.81 10.08
CA LYS A 206 -11.15 -7.98 11.54
C LYS A 206 -10.87 -6.66 12.26
N GLU A 207 -9.79 -5.98 11.91
CA GLU A 207 -9.42 -4.66 12.47
C GLU A 207 -10.50 -3.62 12.18
N LEU A 208 -11.00 -3.56 10.94
CA LEU A 208 -12.06 -2.64 10.57
C LEU A 208 -13.34 -2.89 11.37
N SER A 209 -13.71 -4.15 11.61
CA SER A 209 -14.84 -4.50 12.47
C SER A 209 -14.67 -4.01 13.91
N GLN A 210 -13.48 -4.17 14.48
CA GLN A 210 -13.18 -3.64 15.81
C GLN A 210 -13.29 -2.11 15.85
N VAL A 211 -12.75 -1.43 14.84
CA VAL A 211 -12.84 0.04 14.72
C VAL A 211 -14.30 0.49 14.59
N CYS A 212 -15.11 -0.16 13.74
CA CYS A 212 -16.51 0.18 13.57
C CYS A 212 -17.33 -0.03 14.87
N LYS A 213 -17.11 -1.15 15.57
CA LYS A 213 -17.75 -1.41 16.87
C LYS A 213 -17.36 -0.37 17.92
N MET A 214 -16.08 -0.04 18.01
CA MET A 214 -15.58 0.97 18.95
C MET A 214 -16.18 2.34 18.63
N PHE A 215 -16.23 2.73 17.35
CA PHE A 215 -16.81 4.00 16.92
C PHE A 215 -18.29 4.08 17.30
N LEU A 216 -19.09 3.06 16.96
CA LEU A 216 -20.51 3.02 17.33
C LEU A 216 -20.72 3.06 18.84
N ALA A 217 -19.98 2.25 19.62
CA ALA A 217 -20.13 2.21 21.07
C ALA A 217 -19.78 3.56 21.72
N LYS A 218 -18.70 4.22 21.28
CA LYS A 218 -18.30 5.54 21.79
C LYS A 218 -19.31 6.62 21.43
N VAL A 219 -19.80 6.65 20.19
CA VAL A 219 -20.80 7.63 19.73
C VAL A 219 -22.13 7.45 20.45
N LEU A 220 -22.60 6.20 20.61
CA LEU A 220 -23.84 5.93 21.35
C LEU A 220 -23.72 6.33 22.83
N ALA A 221 -22.64 5.92 23.51
CA ALA A 221 -22.46 6.24 24.93
C ALA A 221 -22.36 7.75 25.19
N VAL A 222 -21.58 8.47 24.38
CA VAL A 222 -21.47 9.93 24.49
C VAL A 222 -22.80 10.58 24.14
N GLY A 223 -23.48 10.10 23.10
CA GLY A 223 -24.78 10.59 22.67
C GLY A 223 -25.85 10.47 23.77
N THR A 224 -26.00 9.30 24.39
CA THR A 224 -27.00 9.10 25.45
C THR A 224 -26.69 9.91 26.71
N ILE A 225 -25.42 9.99 27.10
CA ILE A 225 -25.02 10.81 28.27
C ILE A 225 -25.33 12.29 28.01
N LEU A 226 -25.02 12.77 26.81
CA LEU A 226 -25.35 14.14 26.42
C LEU A 226 -26.87 14.37 26.41
N ASP A 227 -27.65 13.44 25.85
CA ASP A 227 -29.12 13.51 25.80
C ASP A 227 -29.72 13.62 27.21
N ASP A 228 -29.39 12.69 28.11
CA ASP A 228 -29.88 12.68 29.50
C ASP A 228 -29.47 13.95 30.28
N THR A 229 -28.26 14.45 30.00
CA THR A 229 -27.75 15.66 30.65
C THR A 229 -28.58 16.89 30.25
N TYR A 230 -28.92 17.04 28.98
CA TYR A 230 -29.66 18.20 28.49
C TYR A 230 -31.16 18.11 28.73
N ASP A 231 -31.75 16.91 28.80
CA ASP A 231 -33.20 16.74 28.95
C ASP A 231 -33.67 16.62 30.41
N ALA A 232 -32.86 16.05 31.31
CA ALA A 232 -33.32 15.69 32.66
C ALA A 232 -32.44 16.22 33.81
N TYR A 233 -31.13 16.45 33.58
CA TYR A 233 -30.20 16.74 34.66
C TYR A 233 -29.72 18.19 34.74
N GLY A 234 -29.42 18.84 33.63
CA GLY A 234 -28.76 20.15 33.61
C GLY A 234 -29.71 21.33 33.83
N THR A 235 -29.30 22.29 34.66
CA THR A 235 -29.92 23.62 34.68
C THR A 235 -29.44 24.46 33.49
N TYR A 236 -30.19 25.50 33.11
CA TYR A 236 -29.85 26.30 31.93
C TYR A 236 -28.44 26.91 32.01
N GLU A 237 -28.08 27.46 33.17
CA GLU A 237 -26.78 28.07 33.41
C GLU A 237 -25.62 27.05 33.32
N GLU A 238 -25.83 25.80 33.75
CA GLU A 238 -24.84 24.73 33.66
C GLU A 238 -24.66 24.23 32.23
N LEU A 239 -25.76 24.10 31.47
CA LEU A 239 -25.74 23.64 30.08
C LEU A 239 -25.09 24.66 29.14
N ASP A 240 -25.24 25.97 29.40
CA ASP A 240 -24.59 27.03 28.62
C ASP A 240 -23.06 26.97 28.75
N ILE A 241 -22.56 26.82 29.99
CA ILE A 241 -21.13 26.64 30.28
C ILE A 241 -20.59 25.34 29.67
N PHE A 242 -21.35 24.25 29.76
CA PHE A 242 -20.96 22.97 29.18
C PHE A 242 -20.88 23.04 27.65
N THR A 243 -21.86 23.70 27.00
CA THR A 243 -21.87 23.93 25.55
C THR A 243 -20.64 24.75 25.11
N GLU A 244 -20.34 25.84 25.82
CA GLU A 244 -19.17 26.68 25.52
C GLU A 244 -17.85 25.91 25.68
N SER A 245 -17.79 25.03 26.68
CA SER A 245 -16.63 24.17 26.94
C SER A 245 -16.39 23.15 25.82
N VAL A 246 -17.45 22.50 25.33
CA VAL A 246 -17.37 21.56 24.19
C VAL A 246 -16.97 22.28 22.91
N GLN A 247 -17.51 23.48 22.65
CA GLN A 247 -17.13 24.28 21.48
C GLN A 247 -15.65 24.68 21.51
N ARG A 248 -15.13 25.11 22.67
CA ARG A 248 -13.70 25.41 22.84
C ARG A 248 -12.83 24.17 22.60
N LEU A 249 -13.24 23.01 23.11
CA LEU A 249 -12.52 21.75 22.95
C LEU A 249 -12.45 21.31 21.47
N LEU A 250 -13.51 21.54 20.70
CA LEU A 250 -13.57 21.17 19.28
C LEU A 250 -12.82 22.15 18.35
N LEU A 251 -12.65 23.41 18.78
CA LEU A 251 -12.00 24.45 17.98
C LEU A 251 -10.51 24.64 18.31
N ASP A 252 -10.02 24.09 19.43
CA ASP A 252 -8.62 24.22 19.84
C ASP A 252 -7.74 23.04 19.37
N PRO A 253 -6.80 23.26 18.43
CA PRO A 253 -5.94 22.20 17.88
C PRO A 253 -4.96 21.60 18.89
N VAL A 254 -4.74 22.24 20.05
CA VAL A 254 -3.90 21.69 21.14
C VAL A 254 -4.67 20.65 21.95
N SER A 255 -5.94 20.90 22.22
CA SER A 255 -6.81 20.01 23.01
C SER A 255 -7.14 18.69 22.29
N VAL A 256 -7.29 18.72 20.96
CA VAL A 256 -7.47 17.50 20.14
C VAL A 256 -6.25 16.57 20.20
N LYS A 257 -5.02 17.13 20.29
CA LYS A 257 -3.79 16.33 20.43
C LYS A 257 -3.69 15.63 21.78
N VAL A 258 -4.18 16.24 22.86
CA VAL A 258 -4.18 15.63 24.21
C VAL A 258 -5.14 14.45 24.27
N LEU A 259 -6.33 14.56 23.66
CA LEU A 259 -7.28 13.44 23.56
C LEU A 259 -6.71 12.27 22.73
N VAL A 260 -5.99 12.54 21.65
CA VAL A 260 -5.33 11.49 20.84
C VAL A 260 -4.22 10.76 21.61
N VAL A 261 -3.56 11.44 22.57
CA VAL A 261 -2.53 10.84 23.43
C VAL A 261 -3.13 10.03 24.58
N ILE A 262 -4.30 10.43 25.11
CA ILE A 262 -4.98 9.70 26.20
C ILE A 262 -5.70 8.44 25.69
N TYR A 263 -6.08 8.40 24.41
CA TYR A 263 -6.79 7.26 23.78
C TYR A 263 -5.89 6.34 22.93
N ARG A 264 -4.57 6.44 23.06
CA ARG A 264 -3.59 5.43 22.61
C ARG A 264 -3.26 4.46 23.74
#